data_AF-A0A945FZ74-F1
#
_entry.id   AF-A0A945FZ74-F1
#
_cell.length_a   1.000
_cell.length_b   1.000
_cell.length_c   1.000
_cell.angle_alpha   90.00
_cell.angle_beta   90.00
_cell.angle_gamma   90.00
#
_symmetry.space_group_name_H-M   'P 1'
#
loop_
_entity.id
_entity.type
_entity.pdbx_description
1 polymer ?
#
loop_
_entity_poly.entity_id
_entity_poly.type
_entity_poly.pdbx_seq_one_letter_code
_entity_poly.pdbx_strand_id
1 'polypeptide(L)'
;MNLTANETRIIGCLLEKSLVTPDQYPLTLNALTNACNQKSSRSPVMTLTQGVVQHTVRELEAKSLVSYEENFKRGVEKYKHRFCNTHFSDLQLDPAEYAIVCVLLLRGPQTPGELRTHCARLHDFSDNHVVTEALTGLIEREGG
;
A
#
# COMPACT_ATOMS: atom_id res chain seq x y z
N MET A 1 13.22 -7.31 5.25
CA MET A 1 11.82 -7.79 5.35
C MET A 1 11.42 -8.52 4.05
N ASN A 2 10.80 -9.70 4.12
CA ASN A 2 10.37 -10.44 2.92
C ASN A 2 8.85 -10.67 2.98
N LEU A 3 8.12 -10.19 1.97
CA LEU A 3 6.65 -10.21 1.89
C LEU A 3 6.20 -11.17 0.79
N THR A 4 5.16 -11.95 1.07
CA THR A 4 4.49 -12.74 0.03
C THR A 4 3.76 -11.84 -0.97
N ALA A 5 3.38 -12.39 -2.12
CA ALA A 5 2.61 -11.65 -3.13
C ALA A 5 1.27 -11.11 -2.57
N ASN A 6 0.59 -11.88 -1.72
CA ASN A 6 -0.69 -11.48 -1.11
C ASN A 6 -0.48 -10.37 -0.07
N GLU A 7 0.56 -10.50 0.76
CA GLU A 7 0.93 -9.49 1.76
C GLU A 7 1.26 -8.15 1.10
N THR A 8 2.14 -8.18 0.09
CA THR A 8 2.51 -7.04 -0.75
C THR A 8 1.28 -6.37 -1.36
N ARG A 9 0.36 -7.17 -1.92
CA ARG A 9 -0.90 -6.67 -2.48
C ARG A 9 -1.75 -5.96 -1.44
N ILE A 10 -1.95 -6.56 -0.27
CA ILE A 10 -2.79 -6.01 0.79
C ILE A 10 -2.22 -4.70 1.32
N ILE A 11 -0.91 -4.65 1.59
CA ILE A 11 -0.25 -3.43 2.04
C ILE A 11 -0.40 -2.34 0.98
N GLY A 12 -0.07 -2.62 -0.29
CA GLY A 12 -0.21 -1.65 -1.38
C GLY A 12 -1.64 -1.14 -1.52
N CYS A 13 -2.66 -1.99 -1.33
CA CYS A 13 -4.06 -1.56 -1.37
C CYS A 13 -4.42 -0.63 -0.21
N LEU A 14 -3.95 -0.93 1.01
CA LEU A 14 -4.18 -0.06 2.15
C LEU A 14 -3.51 1.31 1.97
N LEU A 15 -2.27 1.33 1.47
CA LEU A 15 -1.53 2.57 1.19
C LEU A 15 -2.23 3.42 0.11
N GLU A 16 -2.64 2.79 -1.00
CA GLU A 16 -3.34 3.49 -2.07
C GLU A 16 -4.65 4.11 -1.56
N LYS A 17 -5.43 3.35 -0.79
CA LYS A 17 -6.76 3.79 -0.35
C LYS A 17 -6.71 4.80 0.80
N SER A 18 -5.65 4.83 1.62
CA SER A 18 -5.47 5.91 2.60
C SER A 18 -5.26 7.27 1.96
N LEU A 19 -4.67 7.33 0.76
CA LEU A 19 -4.47 8.60 0.03
C LEU A 19 -5.61 8.92 -0.95
N VAL A 20 -6.01 7.96 -1.78
CA VAL A 20 -6.96 8.21 -2.89
C VAL A 20 -8.41 8.27 -2.42
N THR A 21 -8.74 7.55 -1.34
CA THR A 21 -10.12 7.44 -0.83
C THR A 21 -10.15 7.54 0.70
N PRO A 22 -9.71 8.67 1.28
CA PRO A 22 -9.59 8.82 2.74
C PRO A 22 -10.95 8.66 3.45
N ASP A 23 -12.06 9.05 2.82
CA ASP A 23 -13.41 8.90 3.38
C ASP A 23 -13.84 7.43 3.57
N GLN A 24 -13.22 6.51 2.83
CA GLN A 24 -13.50 5.07 2.92
C GLN A 24 -12.50 4.34 3.82
N TYR A 25 -11.42 5.00 4.23
CA TYR A 25 -10.35 4.44 5.04
C TYR A 25 -10.61 4.72 6.54
N PRO A 26 -10.37 3.76 7.46
CA PRO A 26 -9.85 2.40 7.25
C PRO A 26 -10.86 1.45 6.58
N LEU A 27 -10.35 0.44 5.87
CA LEU A 27 -11.14 -0.43 4.99
C LEU A 27 -11.76 -1.61 5.75
N THR A 28 -13.02 -1.95 5.44
CA THR A 28 -13.59 -3.24 5.86
C THR A 28 -12.95 -4.40 5.08
N LEU A 29 -13.10 -5.65 5.56
CA LEU A 29 -12.61 -6.85 4.85
C LEU A 29 -13.10 -6.90 3.39
N ASN A 30 -14.38 -6.59 3.16
CA ASN A 30 -14.96 -6.61 1.82
C ASN A 30 -14.35 -5.52 0.93
N ALA A 31 -14.20 -4.30 1.45
CA ALA A 31 -13.57 -3.20 0.71
C ALA A 31 -12.10 -3.51 0.37
N LEU A 32 -11.36 -4.09 1.31
CA LEU A 32 -9.97 -4.50 1.09
C LEU A 32 -9.87 -5.63 0.05
N THR A 33 -10.75 -6.63 0.10
CA THR A 33 -10.80 -7.72 -0.88
C THR A 33 -11.07 -7.17 -2.28
N ASN A 34 -12.04 -6.26 -2.41
CA ASN A 34 -12.33 -5.59 -3.67
C ASN A 34 -11.15 -4.76 -4.18
N ALA A 35 -10.43 -4.07 -3.29
CA ALA A 35 -9.23 -3.32 -3.64
C ALA A 35 -8.09 -4.22 -4.15
N CYS A 36 -7.92 -5.41 -3.56
CA CYS A 36 -6.89 -6.38 -3.99
C CYS A 36 -7.16 -6.92 -5.41
N ASN A 37 -8.44 -7.06 -5.75
CA ASN A 37 -8.93 -7.68 -6.99
C ASN A 37 -9.30 -6.67 -8.09
N GLN A 38 -8.93 -5.38 -7.93
CA GLN A 38 -9.20 -4.38 -8.97
C GLN A 38 -8.54 -4.78 -10.30
N LYS A 39 -9.26 -4.61 -11.41
CA LYS A 39 -8.76 -4.91 -12.76
C LYS A 39 -7.77 -3.86 -13.27
N SER A 40 -7.86 -2.64 -12.75
CA SER A 40 -6.95 -1.54 -13.05
C SER A 40 -5.98 -1.33 -11.90
N SER A 41 -4.82 -0.76 -12.21
CA SER A 41 -3.79 -0.47 -11.22
C SER A 41 -3.26 -1.66 -10.42
N ARG A 42 -3.38 -2.87 -10.96
CA ARG A 42 -2.84 -4.10 -10.40
C ARG A 42 -2.08 -4.87 -11.46
N SER A 43 -0.88 -5.32 -11.14
CA SER A 43 -0.12 -6.26 -11.95
C SER A 43 0.61 -7.23 -11.02
N PRO A 44 0.30 -8.54 -11.03
CA PRO A 44 -0.78 -9.18 -11.79
C PRO A 44 -2.17 -8.86 -11.21
N VAL A 45 -3.22 -8.96 -12.02
CA VAL A 45 -4.60 -8.97 -11.50
C VAL A 45 -4.80 -10.25 -10.69
N MET A 46 -5.31 -10.12 -9.46
CA MET A 46 -5.54 -11.25 -8.55
C MET A 46 -7.04 -11.52 -8.38
N THR A 47 -7.37 -12.69 -7.86
CA THR A 47 -8.73 -13.08 -7.48
C THR A 47 -8.69 -13.72 -6.09
N LEU A 48 -8.40 -12.89 -5.08
CA LEU A 48 -8.33 -13.32 -3.69
C LEU A 48 -9.74 -13.48 -3.12
N THR A 49 -9.96 -14.55 -2.37
CA THR A 49 -11.20 -14.73 -1.58
C THR A 49 -11.10 -13.94 -0.28
N GLN A 50 -12.24 -13.60 0.32
CA GLN A 50 -12.24 -12.93 1.64
C GLN A 50 -11.51 -13.73 2.71
N GLY A 51 -11.60 -15.07 2.68
CA GLY A 51 -10.88 -15.94 3.62
C GLY A 51 -9.36 -15.83 3.50
N VAL A 52 -8.84 -15.76 2.27
CA VAL A 52 -7.41 -15.53 2.02
C VAL A 52 -6.99 -14.14 2.51
N VAL A 53 -7.76 -13.11 2.18
CA VAL A 53 -7.45 -11.73 2.62
C VAL A 53 -7.47 -11.62 4.15
N GLN A 54 -8.48 -12.20 4.82
CA GLN A 54 -8.58 -12.21 6.27
C GLN A 54 -7.39 -12.91 6.93
N HIS A 55 -7.00 -14.06 6.40
CA HIS A 55 -5.86 -14.81 6.91
C HIS A 55 -4.57 -14.00 6.77
N THR A 56 -4.30 -13.45 5.58
CA THR A 56 -3.09 -12.66 5.33
C THR A 56 -3.06 -11.36 6.12
N VAL A 57 -4.19 -10.71 6.36
CA VAL A 57 -4.25 -9.53 7.25
C VAL A 57 -3.84 -9.88 8.68
N ARG A 58 -4.23 -11.04 9.20
CA ARG A 58 -3.79 -11.50 10.53
C ARG A 58 -2.28 -11.79 10.58
N GLU A 59 -1.72 -12.34 9.51
CA GLU A 59 -0.26 -12.52 9.38
C GLU A 59 0.47 -11.18 9.36
N LEU A 60 -0.06 -10.19 8.65
CA LEU A 60 0.48 -8.83 8.61
C LEU A 60 0.34 -8.09 9.95
N GLU A 61 -0.72 -8.35 10.69
CA GLU A 61 -0.91 -7.83 12.04
C GLU A 61 0.14 -8.39 13.00
N ALA A 62 0.41 -9.70 12.95
CA ALA A 62 1.47 -10.31 13.75
C ALA A 62 2.86 -9.71 13.43
N LYS A 63 3.05 -9.22 12.20
CA LYS A 63 4.25 -8.47 11.77
C LYS A 63 4.21 -6.98 12.10
N SER A 64 3.17 -6.48 12.77
CA SER A 64 2.92 -5.06 13.07
C SER A 64 2.82 -4.14 11.84
N LEU A 65 2.51 -4.69 10.66
CA LEU A 65 2.42 -3.95 9.39
C LEU A 65 1.00 -3.47 9.07
N VAL A 66 0.00 -4.09 9.69
CA VAL A 66 -1.41 -3.73 9.63
C VAL A 66 -1.95 -3.72 11.05
N SER A 67 -2.98 -2.91 11.30
CA SER A 67 -3.78 -2.98 12.52
C SER A 67 -5.25 -2.86 12.17
N TYR A 68 -6.13 -3.23 13.11
CA TYR A 68 -7.56 -3.03 12.95
C TYR A 68 -8.11 -2.08 14.00
N GLU A 69 -9.21 -1.43 13.65
CA GLU A 69 -10.06 -0.70 14.57
C GLU A 69 -11.35 -1.49 14.74
N GLU A 70 -11.60 -1.93 15.96
CA GLU A 70 -12.85 -2.59 16.31
C GLU A 70 -13.88 -1.52 16.69
N ASN A 71 -14.90 -1.36 15.86
CA ASN A 71 -15.99 -0.48 16.19
C ASN A 71 -16.99 -1.24 17.06
N PHE A 72 -16.83 -1.15 18.39
CA PHE A 72 -17.65 -1.86 19.39
C PHE A 72 -19.18 -1.71 19.19
N LYS A 73 -19.63 -0.65 18.50
CA LYS A 73 -21.06 -0.42 18.21
C LYS A 73 -21.60 -1.20 17.01
N ARG A 74 -20.75 -1.63 16.07
CA ARG A 74 -21.17 -2.25 14.79
C ARG A 74 -20.52 -3.61 14.52
N GLY A 75 -19.53 -4.04 15.29
CA GLY A 75 -18.91 -5.37 15.18
C GLY A 75 -18.18 -5.62 13.86
N VAL A 76 -17.86 -4.57 13.09
CA VAL A 76 -17.13 -4.69 11.82
C VAL A 76 -15.71 -4.20 12.02
N GLU A 77 -14.74 -5.09 11.84
CA GLU A 77 -13.31 -4.77 11.81
C GLU A 77 -13.00 -3.89 10.59
N LYS A 78 -12.22 -2.84 10.81
CA LYS A 78 -11.65 -2.01 9.74
C LYS A 78 -10.14 -2.00 9.84
N TYR A 79 -9.45 -2.24 8.72
CA TYR A 79 -8.00 -2.39 8.65
C TYR A 79 -7.31 -1.11 8.18
N LYS A 80 -6.17 -0.80 8.83
CA LYS A 80 -5.28 0.31 8.51
C LYS A 80 -3.83 -0.16 8.40
N HIS A 81 -3.08 0.43 7.48
CA HIS A 81 -1.65 0.18 7.37
C HIS A 81 -0.90 0.74 8.58
N ARG A 82 0.18 0.05 8.96
CA ARG A 82 1.24 0.50 9.86
C ARG A 82 2.62 0.48 9.19
N PHE A 83 2.66 0.11 7.91
CA PHE A 83 3.86 -0.10 7.10
C PHE A 83 4.84 1.09 7.06
N CYS A 84 4.33 2.33 6.98
CA CYS A 84 5.12 3.54 6.96
C CYS A 84 4.34 4.70 7.60
N ASN A 85 5.04 5.78 7.96
CA ASN A 85 4.46 7.06 8.41
C ASN A 85 3.52 6.92 9.61
N THR A 86 3.81 5.97 10.50
CA THR A 86 3.11 5.80 11.78
C THR A 86 4.05 6.03 12.94
N HIS A 87 3.50 6.31 14.14
CA HIS A 87 4.28 6.60 15.34
C HIS A 87 5.32 5.54 15.72
N PHE A 88 5.11 4.29 15.31
CA PHE A 88 5.97 3.15 15.64
C PHE A 88 6.69 2.58 14.40
N SER A 89 6.66 3.28 13.28
CA SER A 89 7.33 2.85 12.05
C SER A 89 8.64 3.60 11.90
N ASP A 90 9.75 2.87 11.79
CA ASP A 90 11.05 3.46 11.44
C ASP A 90 11.07 3.93 9.96
N LEU A 91 10.17 3.37 9.15
CA LEU A 91 9.98 3.78 7.75
C LEU A 91 9.11 5.04 7.68
N GLN A 92 9.75 6.15 7.32
CA GLN A 92 9.15 7.47 7.16
C GLN A 92 9.38 7.93 5.73
N LEU A 93 8.37 7.84 4.88
CA LEU A 93 8.40 8.16 3.46
C LEU A 93 7.78 9.52 3.23
N ASP A 94 8.44 10.34 2.40
CA ASP A 94 7.81 11.55 1.89
C ASP A 94 6.68 11.22 0.88
N PRO A 95 5.88 12.20 0.41
CA PRO A 95 4.79 11.93 -0.53
C PRO A 95 5.22 11.30 -1.87
N ALA A 96 6.40 11.65 -2.38
CA ALA A 96 6.92 11.13 -3.64
C ALA A 96 7.38 9.66 -3.48
N GLU A 97 8.15 9.40 -2.44
CA GLU A 97 8.60 8.06 -2.05
C GLU A 97 7.41 7.14 -1.76
N TYR A 98 6.43 7.62 -0.99
CA TYR A 98 5.21 6.89 -0.67
C TYR A 98 4.47 6.47 -1.93
N ALA A 99 4.30 7.39 -2.89
CA ALA A 99 3.64 7.10 -4.15
C ALA A 99 4.38 6.01 -4.93
N ILE A 100 5.70 6.12 -5.05
CA ILE A 100 6.54 5.14 -5.76
C ILE A 100 6.43 3.77 -5.10
N VAL A 101 6.62 3.67 -3.79
CA VAL A 101 6.53 2.40 -3.04
C VAL A 101 5.14 1.79 -3.20
N CYS A 102 4.08 2.58 -3.04
CA CYS A 102 2.71 2.11 -3.23
C CYS A 102 2.48 1.52 -4.63
N VAL A 103 2.93 2.19 -5.70
CA VAL A 103 2.76 1.69 -7.07
C VAL A 103 3.62 0.43 -7.31
N LEU A 104 4.86 0.40 -6.84
CA LEU A 104 5.73 -0.77 -6.98
C LEU A 104 5.15 -2.01 -6.27
N LEU A 105 4.55 -1.86 -5.09
CA LEU A 105 3.86 -2.96 -4.39
C LEU A 105 2.64 -3.48 -5.17
N LEU A 106 1.95 -2.61 -5.92
CA LEU A 106 0.73 -2.97 -6.64
C LEU A 106 0.95 -3.50 -8.05
N ARG A 107 2.05 -3.07 -8.70
CA ARG A 107 2.31 -3.30 -10.12
C ARG A 107 3.68 -3.93 -10.42
N GLY A 108 4.55 -4.06 -9.43
CA GLY A 108 5.89 -4.59 -9.62
C GLY A 108 6.86 -3.60 -10.28
N PRO A 109 7.99 -4.11 -10.82
CA PRO A 109 9.04 -3.30 -11.42
C PRO A 109 8.53 -2.46 -12.59
N GLN A 110 8.89 -1.18 -12.61
CA GLN A 110 8.46 -0.21 -13.61
C GLN A 110 9.57 0.77 -13.92
N THR A 111 9.53 1.34 -15.11
CA THR A 111 10.42 2.42 -15.53
C THR A 111 10.02 3.75 -14.89
N PRO A 112 10.94 4.74 -14.80
CA PRO A 112 10.60 6.06 -14.28
C PRO A 112 9.45 6.77 -15.01
N GLY A 113 9.34 6.58 -16.34
CA GLY A 113 8.24 7.12 -17.13
C GLY A 113 6.88 6.51 -16.76
N GLU A 114 6.83 5.19 -16.56
CA GLU A 114 5.62 4.50 -16.09
C GLU A 114 5.25 4.92 -14.67
N LEU A 115 6.23 5.02 -13.77
CA LEU A 115 6.01 5.47 -12.39
C LEU A 115 5.42 6.87 -12.37
N ARG A 116 5.95 7.81 -13.16
CA ARG A 116 5.37 9.16 -13.29
C ARG A 116 3.89 9.11 -13.65
N THR A 117 3.52 8.34 -14.67
CA THR A 117 2.13 8.22 -15.11
C THR A 117 1.25 7.51 -14.07
N HIS A 118 1.74 6.45 -13.44
CA HIS A 118 0.94 5.62 -12.52
C HIS A 118 0.82 6.20 -11.12
N CYS A 119 1.79 7.03 -10.69
CA CYS A 119 1.76 7.75 -9.42
C CYS A 119 0.87 8.99 -9.45
N ALA A 120 0.43 9.49 -10.61
CA ALA A 120 -0.24 10.79 -10.75
C ALA A 120 -1.45 11.04 -9.83
N ARG A 121 -2.13 9.98 -9.34
CA ARG A 121 -3.24 10.10 -8.36
C ARG A 121 -2.79 10.13 -6.90
N LEU A 122 -1.55 9.75 -6.63
CA LEU A 122 -0.93 9.70 -5.30
C LEU A 122 -0.02 10.92 -5.11
N HIS A 123 0.80 11.24 -6.12
CA HIS A 123 1.71 12.37 -6.14
C HIS A 123 2.00 12.77 -7.60
N ASP A 124 1.95 14.07 -7.89
CA ASP A 124 2.24 14.60 -9.23
C ASP A 124 3.73 14.94 -9.37
N PHE A 125 4.40 14.24 -10.29
CA PHE A 125 5.82 14.45 -10.58
C PHE A 125 6.00 15.37 -11.79
N SER A 126 6.79 16.45 -11.60
CA SER A 126 7.05 17.44 -12.66
C SER A 126 7.68 16.82 -13.91
N ASP A 127 8.60 15.88 -13.72
CA ASP A 127 9.37 15.23 -14.77
C ASP A 127 9.96 13.89 -14.29
N ASN A 128 10.64 13.17 -15.18
CA ASN A 128 11.24 11.87 -14.86
C ASN A 128 12.52 11.99 -14.00
N HIS A 129 13.12 13.17 -13.94
CA HIS A 129 14.30 13.40 -13.10
C HIS A 129 13.91 13.38 -11.63
N VAL A 130 12.83 14.05 -11.24
CA VAL A 130 12.29 14.01 -9.85
C VAL A 130 11.90 12.59 -9.43
N VAL A 131 11.34 11.79 -10.34
CA VAL A 131 11.07 10.36 -10.05
C VAL A 131 12.36 9.59 -9.77
N THR A 132 13.41 9.85 -10.56
CA THR A 132 14.70 9.18 -10.40
C THR A 132 15.41 9.62 -9.12
N GLU A 133 15.28 10.89 -8.74
CA GLU A 133 15.78 11.43 -7.48
C GLU A 133 15.10 10.75 -6.28
N ALA A 134 13.77 10.66 -6.28
CA ALA A 134 13.03 9.94 -5.23
C ALA A 134 13.38 8.45 -5.17
N LEU A 135 13.58 7.79 -6.32
CA LEU A 135 14.08 6.40 -6.36
C LEU A 135 15.49 6.29 -5.78
N THR A 136 16.36 7.26 -6.05
CA THR A 136 17.73 7.28 -5.54
C THR A 136 17.71 7.45 -4.01
N GLY A 137 16.89 8.38 -3.50
CA GLY A 137 16.66 8.55 -2.06
C GLY A 137 16.21 7.25 -1.38
N LEU A 138 15.26 6.52 -2.00
CA LEU A 138 14.82 5.22 -1.50
C LEU A 138 15.93 4.15 -1.48
N ILE A 139 16.87 4.18 -2.43
CA ILE A 139 17.98 3.21 -2.53
C ILE A 139 19.09 3.55 -1.53
N GLU A 140 19.43 4.83 -1.39
CA GLU A 140 20.52 5.31 -0.54
C GLU A 140 20.13 5.40 0.94
N ARG A 141 18.83 5.25 1.24
CA ARG A 141 18.32 5.29 2.60
C ARG A 141 18.96 4.21 3.48
N GLU A 142 19.76 4.64 4.44
CA GLU A 142 20.25 3.78 5.52
C GLU A 142 19.12 3.53 6.53
N GLY A 143 18.65 2.28 6.61
CA GLY A 143 17.63 1.86 7.58
C GLY A 143 16.52 1.02 6.95
N GLY A 144 16.74 -0.30 6.94
CA GLY A 144 15.77 -1.36 6.66
C GLY A 144 16.20 -2.67 7.28
#